data_AF-A0A1V3W9S8-F1
#
_entry.id   AF-A0A1V3W9S8-F1
#
_cell.length_a   1.000
_cell.length_b   1.000
_cell.length_c   1.000
_cell.angle_alpha   90.00
_cell.angle_beta   90.00
_cell.angle_gamma   90.00
#
_symmetry.space_group_name_H-M   'P 1'
#
loop_
_entity.id
_entity.type
_entity.pdbx_description
1 polymer ?
#
loop_
_entity_poly.entity_id
_entity_poly.type
_entity_poly.pdbx_seq_one_letter_code
_entity_poly.pdbx_strand_id
1 'polypeptide(L)'
;MPCGNITEPAPGDFYRVSNIDDMLFAFDSLNPEPGVPQRKGPVCELQVCQEARHDFVLDRSIKSVKILGSGGTPGIVPYLISPAGQKVELPNRSGPVSTEIAGTPVEYEWLSESSQTITIRNTGSPDWPGKWAIVYVDTTGQHPDAVSRVSIHIITDIFPVLVDAAKVAWRSGQAVKGLTFGLADGQGNPVKPGDLAGTATLSAVLEPDGAQPIPLLVSVPKTDIGKPVNADLTTVKPGHATLRMSLTITTAAATDRSGAQIAPEPRSRPKTSRCRSRFCPSWGYPPRQAGSTLAPWWAPGARPAHSPSPGRDASGSPLPTRTTSSPPRGHRDHPHHLLGRCAANLSEGSCG
;
A
#
# COMPACT_ATOMS: atom_id res chain seq x y z
N MET A 1 3.00 41.55 -19.39
CA MET A 1 3.01 41.08 -17.99
C MET A 1 4.18 40.12 -17.84
N PRO A 2 5.16 40.39 -16.96
CA PRO A 2 6.28 39.49 -16.76
C PRO A 2 5.83 38.27 -15.95
N CYS A 3 6.04 37.07 -16.51
CA CYS A 3 5.96 35.82 -15.75
C CYS A 3 7.19 35.75 -14.83
N GLY A 4 7.01 35.59 -13.51
CA GLY A 4 8.16 35.38 -12.60
C GLY A 4 7.98 35.75 -11.12
N ASN A 5 6.85 36.32 -10.69
CA ASN A 5 6.69 36.84 -9.32
C ASN A 5 5.90 35.92 -8.37
N ILE A 6 5.97 34.60 -8.54
CA ILE A 6 5.50 33.69 -7.48
C ILE A 6 6.63 33.59 -6.46
N THR A 7 6.55 34.38 -5.40
CA THR A 7 7.50 34.37 -4.27
C THR A 7 7.00 33.51 -3.11
N GLU A 8 5.74 33.08 -3.14
CA GLU A 8 5.16 32.23 -2.09
C GLU A 8 4.22 31.14 -2.63
N PRO A 9 4.50 29.85 -2.32
CA PRO A 9 5.77 29.39 -1.75
C PRO A 9 6.91 29.64 -2.74
N ALA A 10 8.12 29.86 -2.22
CA ALA A 10 9.33 30.00 -3.04
C ALA A 10 9.44 28.79 -4.00
N PRO A 11 9.50 29.00 -5.33
CA PRO A 11 9.61 27.89 -6.28
C PRO A 11 10.98 27.23 -6.16
N GLY A 12 10.98 25.95 -5.77
CA GLY A 12 12.17 25.10 -5.77
C GLY A 12 12.89 25.09 -4.42
N ASP A 13 13.19 23.88 -3.95
CA ASP A 13 14.04 23.63 -2.79
C ASP A 13 15.43 23.21 -3.30
N PHE A 14 16.49 23.79 -2.74
CA PHE A 14 17.86 23.59 -3.23
C PHE A 14 18.63 22.67 -2.28
N TYR A 15 18.96 21.47 -2.76
CA TYR A 15 19.77 20.50 -2.02
C TYR A 15 21.23 20.61 -2.45
N ARG A 16 22.08 21.08 -1.54
CA ARG A 16 23.53 21.06 -1.77
C ARG A 16 24.02 19.61 -1.64
N VAL A 17 24.59 19.07 -2.71
CA VAL A 17 25.14 17.71 -2.76
C VAL A 17 26.65 17.79 -3.00
N SER A 18 27.44 17.11 -2.19
CA SER A 18 28.91 17.10 -2.34
C SER A 18 29.41 15.83 -3.01
N ASN A 19 28.60 14.78 -3.01
CA ASN A 19 28.89 13.47 -3.59
C ASN A 19 27.59 12.73 -3.98
N ILE A 20 27.73 11.53 -4.55
CA ILE A 20 26.59 10.69 -4.97
C ILE A 20 25.70 10.36 -3.78
N ASP A 21 26.28 10.05 -2.61
CA ASP A 21 25.52 9.73 -1.41
C ASP A 21 24.60 10.89 -1.01
N ASP A 22 25.09 12.13 -0.96
CA ASP A 22 24.26 13.30 -0.68
C ASP A 22 23.12 13.46 -1.68
N MET A 23 23.37 13.18 -2.97
CA MET A 23 22.35 13.21 -3.99
C MET A 23 21.28 12.12 -3.77
N LEU A 24 21.69 10.89 -3.43
CA LEU A 24 20.76 9.79 -3.14
C LEU A 24 19.84 10.13 -1.96
N PHE A 25 20.39 10.66 -0.88
CA PHE A 25 19.61 11.03 0.30
C PHE A 25 18.78 12.31 0.10
N ALA A 26 19.22 13.24 -0.76
CA ALA A 26 18.41 14.38 -1.17
C ALA A 26 17.17 13.93 -1.95
N PHE A 27 17.32 13.05 -2.95
CA PHE A 27 16.19 12.47 -3.67
C PHE A 27 15.26 11.66 -2.77
N ASP A 28 15.81 10.91 -1.83
CA ASP A 28 15.03 10.19 -0.83
C ASP A 28 14.17 11.13 0.02
N SER A 29 14.71 12.29 0.42
CA SER A 29 13.96 13.28 1.20
C SER A 29 12.78 13.90 0.44
N LEU A 30 12.87 13.98 -0.90
CA LEU A 30 11.79 14.45 -1.78
C LEU A 30 10.64 13.44 -1.89
N ASN A 31 10.88 12.19 -1.50
CA ASN A 31 9.88 11.16 -1.47
C ASN A 31 9.66 10.74 -0.01
N PRO A 32 8.92 11.53 0.81
CA PRO A 32 8.69 11.22 2.21
C PRO A 32 7.69 10.07 2.30
N GLU A 33 8.04 8.90 1.78
CA GLU A 33 7.43 7.64 2.17
C GLU A 33 7.48 7.58 3.69
N PRO A 34 6.44 7.01 4.31
CA PRO A 34 6.42 6.88 5.75
C PRO A 34 7.59 6.03 6.23
N GLY A 35 8.35 6.57 7.18
CA GLY A 35 9.59 5.95 7.59
C GLY A 35 10.18 6.59 8.83
N VAL A 36 11.30 6.02 9.26
CA VAL A 36 12.18 6.67 10.23
C VAL A 36 12.86 7.84 9.50
N PRO A 37 12.76 9.08 10.02
CA PRO A 37 13.47 10.22 9.46
C PRO A 37 14.95 9.90 9.30
N GLN A 38 15.61 10.51 8.32
CA GLN A 38 17.03 10.30 8.10
C GLN A 38 17.82 10.49 9.41
N ARG A 39 18.58 9.47 9.79
CA ARG A 39 19.41 9.50 11.00
C ARG A 39 20.87 9.43 10.62
N LYS A 40 21.68 10.16 11.37
CA LYS A 40 23.13 10.00 11.38
C LYS A 40 23.54 9.31 12.67
N GLY A 41 24.57 8.49 12.62
CA GLY A 41 25.10 7.80 13.78
C GLY A 41 26.58 7.49 13.61
N PRO A 42 27.26 7.05 14.68
CA PRO A 42 28.63 6.60 14.58
C PRO A 42 28.75 5.33 13.72
N VAL A 43 29.98 4.91 13.47
CA VAL A 43 30.35 3.62 12.86
C VAL A 43 31.10 2.82 13.92
N CYS A 44 30.85 1.52 14.01
CA CYS A 44 31.59 0.68 14.95
C CYS A 44 32.99 0.35 14.40
N GLU A 45 33.96 0.32 15.29
CA GLU A 45 35.33 -0.09 14.97
C GLU A 45 35.46 -1.62 15.06
N LEU A 46 35.92 -2.25 13.98
CA LEU A 46 36.26 -3.68 13.81
C LEU A 46 35.13 -4.71 13.99
N GLN A 47 34.14 -4.44 14.84
CA GLN A 47 33.04 -5.35 15.15
C GLN A 47 31.74 -4.61 15.47
N VAL A 48 30.61 -5.31 15.35
CA VAL A 48 29.29 -4.77 15.69
C VAL A 48 29.21 -4.37 17.17
N CYS A 49 28.91 -3.09 17.42
CA CYS A 49 28.73 -2.45 18.71
C CYS A 49 27.25 -2.07 18.96
N GLN A 50 26.86 -1.77 20.20
CA GLN A 50 25.47 -1.43 20.51
C GLN A 50 25.16 0.07 20.29
N GLU A 51 26.18 0.91 20.39
CA GLU A 51 26.09 2.36 20.42
C GLU A 51 25.83 2.95 19.02
N ALA A 52 26.22 2.24 17.95
CA ALA A 52 26.02 2.66 16.56
C ALA A 52 24.81 1.99 15.87
N ARG A 53 23.85 1.50 16.66
CA ARG A 53 22.66 0.83 16.12
C ARG A 53 21.62 1.82 15.61
N HIS A 54 21.24 1.66 14.35
CA HIS A 54 20.02 2.25 13.81
C HIS A 54 18.85 1.28 14.04
N ASP A 55 18.25 1.36 15.22
CA ASP A 55 17.14 0.50 15.63
C ASP A 55 15.80 0.93 14.98
N PHE A 56 14.99 -0.07 14.58
CA PHE A 56 13.61 0.11 14.10
C PHE A 56 12.75 -1.08 14.51
N VAL A 57 11.44 -0.88 14.69
CA VAL A 57 10.51 -1.94 15.14
C VAL A 57 9.57 -2.34 14.04
N LEU A 58 9.44 -3.65 13.86
CA LEU A 58 8.51 -4.25 12.93
C LEU A 58 7.41 -5.03 13.64
N ASP A 59 6.23 -5.07 13.01
CA ASP A 59 5.12 -5.93 13.39
C ASP A 59 4.57 -6.68 12.17
N ARG A 60 3.58 -7.54 12.41
CA ARG A 60 2.99 -8.39 11.37
C ARG A 60 2.27 -7.62 10.26
N SER A 61 1.91 -6.36 10.49
CA SER A 61 1.20 -5.52 9.51
C SER A 61 2.12 -4.99 8.41
N ILE A 62 3.44 -5.06 8.64
CA ILE A 62 4.46 -4.57 7.73
C ILE A 62 4.80 -5.67 6.73
N LYS A 63 4.77 -5.30 5.46
CA LYS A 63 5.08 -6.18 4.32
C LYS A 63 6.56 -6.18 4.00
N SER A 64 7.16 -5.01 4.04
CA SER A 64 8.56 -4.85 3.70
C SER A 64 9.11 -3.57 4.29
N VAL A 65 10.43 -3.55 4.43
CA VAL A 65 11.19 -2.35 4.77
C VAL A 65 12.19 -2.12 3.66
N LYS A 66 12.33 -0.86 3.25
CA LYS A 66 13.39 -0.42 2.35
C LYS A 66 14.30 0.53 3.13
N ILE A 67 15.60 0.30 3.07
CA ILE A 67 16.60 1.10 3.74
C ILE A 67 17.51 1.69 2.67
N LEU A 68 17.61 3.00 2.61
CA LEU A 68 18.74 3.67 1.97
C LEU A 68 19.78 3.94 3.05
N GLY A 69 20.99 3.45 2.83
CA GLY A 69 22.03 3.42 3.84
C GLY A 69 23.36 3.88 3.29
N SER A 70 24.19 4.49 4.14
CA SER A 70 25.58 4.86 3.83
C SER A 70 26.48 4.73 5.05
N GLY A 71 27.69 4.20 4.85
CA GLY A 71 28.77 4.23 5.83
C GLY A 71 29.54 5.55 5.85
N GLY A 72 29.31 6.44 4.88
CA GLY A 72 29.95 7.75 4.75
C GLY A 72 31.31 7.73 4.05
N THR A 73 32.03 6.60 4.07
CA THR A 73 33.29 6.40 3.36
C THR A 73 33.40 4.95 2.84
N PRO A 74 34.15 4.69 1.76
CA PRO A 74 34.42 3.32 1.29
C PRO A 74 35.03 2.44 2.39
N GLY A 75 34.79 1.12 2.32
CA GLY A 75 35.36 0.14 3.26
C GLY A 75 34.52 -0.14 4.51
N ILE A 76 33.44 0.62 4.74
CA ILE A 76 32.53 0.40 5.87
C ILE A 76 31.41 -0.54 5.46
N VAL A 77 31.20 -1.60 6.24
CA VAL A 77 30.29 -2.69 5.91
C VAL A 77 29.01 -2.64 6.78
N PRO A 78 27.82 -2.71 6.19
CA PRO A 78 26.57 -2.80 6.93
C PRO A 78 26.29 -4.23 7.40
N TYR A 79 25.80 -4.34 8.64
CA TYR A 79 25.27 -5.54 9.26
C TYR A 79 23.80 -5.33 9.59
N LEU A 80 22.94 -6.24 9.13
CA LEU A 80 21.54 -6.30 9.54
C LEU A 80 21.38 -7.28 10.70
N ILE A 81 20.64 -6.87 11.73
CA ILE A 81 20.45 -7.62 12.96
C ILE A 81 18.96 -7.91 13.16
N SER A 82 18.61 -9.19 13.33
CA SER A 82 17.23 -9.62 13.58
C SER A 82 16.81 -9.42 15.05
N PRO A 83 15.50 -9.52 15.38
CA PRO A 83 15.01 -9.44 16.75
C PRO A 83 15.61 -10.51 17.67
N ALA A 84 15.92 -11.70 17.14
CA ALA A 84 16.59 -12.76 17.86
C ALA A 84 18.11 -12.52 18.05
N GLY A 85 18.66 -11.44 17.47
CA GLY A 85 20.07 -11.08 17.57
C GLY A 85 20.97 -11.76 16.55
N GLN A 86 20.42 -12.52 15.60
CA GLN A 86 21.19 -13.00 14.45
C GLN A 86 21.70 -11.82 13.64
N LYS A 87 22.82 -11.99 12.94
CA LYS A 87 23.46 -10.92 12.16
C LYS A 87 23.78 -11.46 10.77
N VAL A 88 23.57 -10.63 9.76
CA VAL A 88 24.03 -10.90 8.39
C VAL A 88 24.86 -9.72 7.92
N GLU A 89 26.03 -10.02 7.36
CA GLU A 89 26.90 -9.04 6.72
C GLU A 89 26.44 -8.78 5.29
N LEU A 90 26.45 -7.52 4.87
CA LEU A 90 26.02 -7.09 3.54
C LEU A 90 27.20 -6.44 2.79
N PRO A 91 28.23 -7.22 2.40
CA PRO A 91 29.47 -6.69 1.83
C PRO A 91 29.24 -6.03 0.47
N ASN A 92 30.15 -5.12 0.09
CA ASN A 92 30.11 -4.50 -1.24
C ASN A 92 30.38 -5.54 -2.33
N ARG A 93 29.34 -5.81 -3.13
CA ARG A 93 29.35 -6.74 -4.26
C ARG A 93 28.69 -6.06 -5.44
N SER A 94 29.19 -6.37 -6.63
CA SER A 94 28.64 -5.83 -7.87
C SER A 94 27.24 -6.38 -8.15
N GLY A 95 26.30 -5.48 -8.42
CA GLY A 95 24.90 -5.78 -8.75
C GLY A 95 24.05 -6.22 -7.57
N PRO A 96 22.77 -6.56 -7.82
CA PRO A 96 21.85 -7.01 -6.78
C PRO A 96 22.27 -8.34 -6.16
N VAL A 97 22.18 -8.43 -4.83
CA VAL A 97 22.47 -9.63 -4.06
C VAL A 97 21.27 -10.02 -3.21
N SER A 98 20.98 -11.32 -3.14
CA SER A 98 19.97 -11.88 -2.25
C SER A 98 20.63 -12.73 -1.16
N THR A 99 20.15 -12.59 0.07
CA THR A 99 20.53 -13.38 1.24
C THR A 99 19.31 -13.55 2.15
N GLU A 100 19.51 -14.16 3.31
CA GLU A 100 18.45 -14.33 4.31
C GLU A 100 18.99 -14.11 5.72
N ILE A 101 18.10 -13.71 6.63
CA ILE A 101 18.36 -13.68 8.06
C ILE A 101 17.09 -14.14 8.79
N ALA A 102 17.20 -15.11 9.70
CA ALA A 102 16.06 -15.64 10.45
C ALA A 102 14.85 -16.04 9.56
N GLY A 103 15.13 -16.71 8.42
CA GLY A 103 14.10 -17.07 7.43
C GLY A 103 13.42 -15.88 6.73
N THR A 104 13.96 -14.68 6.87
CA THR A 104 13.49 -13.45 6.24
C THR A 104 14.39 -13.11 5.05
N PRO A 105 13.86 -13.05 3.82
CA PRO A 105 14.62 -12.65 2.65
C PRO A 105 15.13 -11.20 2.73
N VAL A 106 16.38 -11.02 2.34
CA VAL A 106 17.06 -9.72 2.26
C VAL A 106 17.63 -9.56 0.86
N GLU A 107 17.26 -8.48 0.18
CA GLU A 107 17.81 -8.06 -1.11
C GLU A 107 18.61 -6.78 -0.88
N TYR A 108 19.82 -6.67 -1.41
CA TYR A 108 20.58 -5.43 -1.33
C TYR A 108 21.39 -5.16 -2.59
N GLU A 109 21.64 -3.88 -2.86
CA GLU A 109 22.46 -3.42 -3.98
C GLU A 109 23.24 -2.18 -3.55
N TRP A 110 24.54 -2.19 -3.83
CA TRP A 110 25.42 -1.05 -3.61
C TRP A 110 25.28 -0.06 -4.76
N LEU A 111 24.91 1.18 -4.45
CA LEU A 111 24.72 2.27 -5.41
C LEU A 111 25.99 3.13 -5.57
N SER A 112 26.89 3.06 -4.59
CA SER A 112 28.22 3.68 -4.60
C SER A 112 29.19 2.81 -3.79
N GLU A 113 30.43 3.26 -3.57
CA GLU A 113 31.39 2.55 -2.71
C GLU A 113 31.02 2.60 -1.22
N SER A 114 30.14 3.52 -0.82
CA SER A 114 29.76 3.79 0.56
C SER A 114 28.26 3.71 0.83
N SER A 115 27.41 3.67 -0.21
CA SER A 115 25.94 3.63 -0.10
C SER A 115 25.30 2.41 -0.76
N GLN A 116 24.20 1.98 -0.16
CA GLN A 116 23.44 0.82 -0.60
C GLN A 116 21.94 0.98 -0.33
N THR A 117 21.15 0.23 -1.09
CA THR A 117 19.74 -0.03 -0.78
C THR A 117 19.58 -1.44 -0.24
N ILE A 118 18.74 -1.60 0.77
CA ILE A 118 18.43 -2.90 1.39
C ILE A 118 16.92 -3.02 1.47
N THR A 119 16.39 -4.14 1.00
CA THR A 119 14.97 -4.49 1.09
C THR A 119 14.84 -5.77 1.88
N ILE A 120 14.02 -5.73 2.94
CA ILE A 120 13.61 -6.92 3.70
C ILE A 120 12.12 -7.15 3.54
N ARG A 121 11.72 -8.40 3.36
CA ARG A 121 10.32 -8.76 3.05
C ARG A 121 9.77 -9.72 4.10
N ASN A 122 8.59 -9.41 4.59
CA ASN A 122 7.84 -10.28 5.48
C ASN A 122 7.27 -11.46 4.69
N THR A 123 7.74 -12.66 5.00
CA THR A 123 7.25 -13.94 4.46
C THR A 123 6.34 -14.69 5.45
N GLY A 124 6.00 -14.07 6.58
CA GLY A 124 5.29 -14.69 7.69
C GLY A 124 6.22 -15.39 8.69
N SER A 125 7.53 -15.13 8.65
CA SER A 125 8.49 -15.67 9.63
C SER A 125 8.08 -15.28 11.07
N PRO A 126 8.14 -16.22 12.04
CA PRO A 126 7.89 -15.90 13.45
C PRO A 126 8.90 -14.90 14.02
N ASP A 127 10.09 -14.78 13.42
CA ASP A 127 11.15 -13.86 13.82
C ASP A 127 11.04 -12.47 13.15
N TRP A 128 10.02 -12.25 12.32
CA TRP A 128 9.77 -10.95 11.69
C TRP A 128 9.40 -9.86 12.72
N PRO A 129 8.42 -10.07 13.63
CA PRO A 129 8.02 -9.02 14.56
C PRO A 129 9.11 -8.79 15.61
N GLY A 130 9.35 -7.52 15.93
CA GLY A 130 10.27 -7.13 16.99
C GLY A 130 11.26 -6.04 16.55
N LYS A 131 12.33 -5.89 17.34
CA LYS A 131 13.32 -4.84 17.13
C LYS A 131 14.43 -5.31 16.19
N TRP A 132 14.50 -4.69 15.02
CA TRP A 132 15.56 -4.85 14.05
C TRP A 132 16.59 -3.73 14.19
N ALA A 133 17.80 -3.95 13.68
CA ALA A 133 18.79 -2.90 13.58
C ALA A 133 19.66 -3.04 12.33
N ILE A 134 20.14 -1.91 11.83
CA ILE A 134 21.27 -1.86 10.91
C ILE A 134 22.45 -1.17 11.61
N VAL A 135 23.65 -1.75 11.47
CA VAL A 135 24.89 -1.26 12.08
C VAL A 135 25.96 -1.19 11.01
N TYR A 136 26.72 -0.10 10.98
CA TYR A 136 27.86 0.05 10.08
C TYR A 136 29.15 -0.24 10.84
N VAL A 137 30.04 -1.01 10.24
CA VAL A 137 31.30 -1.43 10.86
C VAL A 137 32.46 -1.09 9.93
N ASP A 138 33.43 -0.34 10.44
CA ASP A 138 34.73 -0.20 9.80
C ASP A 138 35.57 -1.45 10.12
N THR A 139 35.61 -2.37 9.16
CA THR A 139 36.33 -3.64 9.30
C THR A 139 37.85 -3.48 9.23
N THR A 140 38.34 -2.30 8.84
CA THR A 140 39.77 -1.99 8.70
C THR A 140 40.34 -1.22 9.88
N GLY A 141 39.49 -0.54 10.65
CA GLY A 141 39.89 0.38 11.72
C GLY A 141 40.56 1.68 11.21
N GLN A 142 40.49 1.97 9.92
CA GLN A 142 41.13 3.14 9.29
C GLN A 142 40.24 4.38 9.27
N HIS A 143 38.98 4.26 9.67
CA HIS A 143 37.94 5.28 9.55
C HIS A 143 37.23 5.54 10.89
N PRO A 144 37.95 5.91 11.97
CA PRO A 144 37.36 6.12 13.30
C PRO A 144 36.36 7.29 13.34
N ASP A 145 36.51 8.27 12.45
CA ASP A 145 35.64 9.45 12.37
C ASP A 145 34.45 9.28 11.39
N ALA A 146 34.23 8.08 10.86
CA ALA A 146 33.16 7.85 9.90
C ALA A 146 31.77 7.98 10.53
N VAL A 147 30.85 8.54 9.74
CA VAL A 147 29.46 8.77 10.16
C VAL A 147 28.54 8.01 9.22
N SER A 148 27.77 7.09 9.79
CA SER A 148 26.74 6.37 9.07
C SER A 148 25.49 7.24 8.90
N ARG A 149 24.78 7.06 7.79
CA ARG A 149 23.49 7.71 7.50
C ARG A 149 22.49 6.67 7.02
N VAL A 150 21.27 6.70 7.56
CA VAL A 150 20.19 5.79 7.14
C VAL A 150 18.87 6.52 6.95
N SER A 151 18.10 6.06 5.97
CA SER A 151 16.70 6.38 5.77
C SER A 151 15.92 5.07 5.66
N ILE A 152 14.91 4.87 6.51
CA ILE A 152 14.21 3.59 6.63
C ILE A 152 12.74 3.80 6.31
N HIS A 153 12.28 3.23 5.20
CA HIS A 153 10.90 3.28 4.73
C HIS A 153 10.17 2.00 5.12
N ILE A 154 9.06 2.15 5.86
CA ILE A 154 8.26 1.03 6.35
C ILE A 154 6.98 0.93 5.54
N ILE A 155 6.83 -0.19 4.83
CA ILE A 155 5.74 -0.40 3.88
C ILE A 155 4.77 -1.43 4.47
N THR A 156 3.56 -0.98 4.79
CA THR A 156 2.47 -1.85 5.29
C THR A 156 1.63 -2.38 4.13
N ASP A 157 0.93 -3.50 4.32
CA ASP A 157 -0.08 -4.02 3.37
C ASP A 157 -1.50 -4.02 3.93
N ILE A 158 -1.76 -3.24 4.99
CA ILE A 158 -3.08 -3.19 5.62
C ILE A 158 -3.93 -2.08 5.04
N PHE A 159 -5.18 -2.34 4.69
CA PHE A 159 -6.12 -1.38 4.14
C PHE A 159 -7.40 -1.32 4.98
N PRO A 160 -8.05 -0.14 5.07
CA PRO A 160 -9.38 -0.06 5.65
C PRO A 160 -10.42 -0.65 4.70
N VAL A 161 -11.36 -1.40 5.27
CA VAL A 161 -12.45 -2.05 4.53
C VAL A 161 -13.79 -1.85 5.23
N LEU A 162 -14.86 -1.81 4.45
CA LEU A 162 -16.23 -2.01 4.94
C LEU A 162 -16.49 -3.52 4.94
N VAL A 163 -16.70 -4.10 6.12
CA VAL A 163 -16.98 -5.52 6.28
C VAL A 163 -18.33 -5.84 5.61
N ASP A 164 -18.39 -6.96 4.90
CA ASP A 164 -19.58 -7.39 4.16
C ASP A 164 -20.15 -6.32 3.20
N ALA A 165 -19.30 -5.48 2.61
CA ALA A 165 -19.71 -4.35 1.76
C ALA A 165 -20.74 -4.73 0.67
N ALA A 166 -20.62 -5.93 0.08
CA ALA A 166 -21.54 -6.43 -0.94
C ALA A 166 -22.98 -6.71 -0.42
N LYS A 167 -23.15 -6.89 0.89
CA LYS A 167 -24.46 -7.11 1.53
C LYS A 167 -25.10 -5.81 2.02
N VAL A 168 -24.38 -4.69 1.98
CA VAL A 168 -24.89 -3.41 2.46
C VAL A 168 -25.84 -2.79 1.43
N ALA A 169 -27.12 -2.72 1.78
CA ALA A 169 -28.12 -2.04 0.99
C ALA A 169 -28.13 -0.53 1.30
N TRP A 170 -27.48 0.26 0.45
CA TRP A 170 -27.49 1.73 0.53
C TRP A 170 -28.80 2.27 -0.05
N ARG A 171 -29.75 2.63 0.82
CA ARG A 171 -31.06 3.15 0.40
C ARG A 171 -31.25 4.57 0.91
N SER A 172 -31.68 5.45 0.01
CA SER A 172 -32.06 6.83 0.30
C SER A 172 -33.30 6.87 1.22
N GLY A 173 -33.40 7.91 2.05
CA GLY A 173 -34.56 8.15 2.92
C GLY A 173 -34.59 7.31 4.20
N GLN A 174 -33.52 6.58 4.53
CA GLN A 174 -33.46 5.75 5.74
C GLN A 174 -32.08 5.74 6.39
N ALA A 175 -32.04 5.34 7.67
CA ALA A 175 -30.78 5.05 8.35
C ALA A 175 -30.32 3.61 8.03
N VAL A 176 -29.08 3.47 7.58
CA VAL A 176 -28.41 2.17 7.45
C VAL A 176 -27.74 1.86 8.78
N LYS A 177 -28.16 0.77 9.43
CA LYS A 177 -27.68 0.41 10.77
C LYS A 177 -26.61 -0.67 10.71
N GLY A 178 -25.70 -0.64 11.68
CA GLY A 178 -24.77 -1.75 11.92
C GLY A 178 -23.63 -1.89 10.91
N LEU A 179 -23.25 -0.81 10.23
CA LEU A 179 -22.09 -0.80 9.35
C LEU A 179 -20.84 -1.07 10.17
N THR A 180 -20.02 -2.03 9.73
CA THR A 180 -18.80 -2.42 10.44
C THR A 180 -17.60 -2.14 9.56
N PHE A 181 -16.69 -1.31 10.04
CA PHE A 181 -15.43 -1.01 9.35
C PHE A 181 -14.28 -1.76 10.01
N GLY A 182 -13.48 -2.44 9.19
CA GLY A 182 -12.39 -3.29 9.64
C GLY A 182 -11.11 -3.03 8.86
N LEU A 183 -10.16 -3.95 9.02
CA LEU A 183 -8.89 -3.95 8.34
C LEU A 183 -8.75 -5.24 7.54
N ALA A 184 -8.09 -5.15 6.39
CA ALA A 184 -7.70 -6.32 5.60
C ALA A 184 -6.27 -6.17 5.09
N ASP A 185 -5.59 -7.29 4.83
CA ASP A 185 -4.31 -7.29 4.13
C ASP A 185 -4.48 -7.04 2.62
N GLY A 186 -3.38 -7.01 1.87
CA GLY A 186 -3.39 -6.81 0.42
C GLY A 186 -4.02 -7.96 -0.36
N GLN A 187 -4.24 -9.11 0.28
CA GLN A 187 -4.93 -10.28 -0.26
C GLN A 187 -6.43 -10.27 0.09
N GLY A 188 -6.89 -9.32 0.91
CA GLY A 188 -8.26 -9.20 1.35
C GLY A 188 -8.61 -10.04 2.58
N ASN A 189 -7.65 -10.67 3.25
CA ASN A 189 -7.91 -11.40 4.48
C ASN A 189 -8.13 -10.42 5.64
N PRO A 190 -9.09 -10.69 6.54
CA PRO A 190 -9.32 -9.85 7.70
C PRO A 190 -8.11 -9.77 8.64
N VAL A 191 -7.76 -8.56 9.08
CA VAL A 191 -6.73 -8.30 10.08
C VAL A 191 -7.39 -7.77 11.34
N LYS A 192 -7.10 -8.40 12.49
CA LYS A 192 -7.64 -7.94 13.76
C LYS A 192 -6.87 -6.68 14.19
N PRO A 193 -7.55 -5.58 14.59
CA PRO A 193 -6.85 -4.38 15.05
C PRO A 193 -5.87 -4.67 16.18
N GLY A 194 -6.21 -5.61 17.08
CA GLY A 194 -5.37 -6.05 18.19
C GLY A 194 -3.98 -6.58 17.78
N ASP A 195 -3.86 -7.13 16.57
CA ASP A 195 -2.61 -7.74 16.06
C ASP A 195 -1.60 -6.69 15.56
N LEU A 196 -2.01 -5.42 15.41
CA LEU A 196 -1.09 -4.32 15.14
C LEU A 196 -0.30 -4.04 16.42
N ALA A 197 1.03 -3.98 16.41
CA ALA A 197 1.76 -3.75 17.66
C ALA A 197 1.61 -2.30 18.14
N GLY A 198 1.55 -1.35 17.20
CA GLY A 198 1.41 0.07 17.48
C GLY A 198 -0.03 0.58 17.50
N THR A 199 -0.19 1.86 17.17
CA THR A 199 -1.49 2.55 17.12
C THR A 199 -2.05 2.60 15.71
N ALA A 200 -3.36 2.74 15.61
CA ALA A 200 -4.04 2.95 14.34
C ALA A 200 -5.19 3.93 14.50
N THR A 201 -5.43 4.72 13.47
CA THR A 201 -6.53 5.69 13.40
C THR A 201 -7.26 5.50 12.07
N LEU A 202 -8.57 5.28 12.14
CA LEU A 202 -9.43 5.04 10.99
C LEU A 202 -10.44 6.19 10.82
N SER A 203 -10.63 6.65 9.59
CA SER A 203 -11.70 7.57 9.22
C SER A 203 -12.47 7.03 8.02
N ALA A 204 -13.75 7.33 7.95
CA ALA A 204 -14.63 6.94 6.86
C ALA A 204 -15.65 8.05 6.59
N VAL A 205 -15.78 8.43 5.33
CA VAL A 205 -16.71 9.45 4.87
C VAL A 205 -17.43 8.92 3.65
N LEU A 206 -18.74 9.02 3.65
CA LEU A 206 -19.57 8.76 2.48
C LEU A 206 -19.77 10.07 1.73
N GLU A 207 -19.47 10.10 0.44
CA GLU A 207 -19.54 11.27 -0.43
C GLU A 207 -20.63 11.03 -1.50
N PRO A 208 -21.90 11.41 -1.23
CA PRO A 208 -22.95 11.39 -2.27
C PRO A 208 -22.67 12.42 -3.36
N ASP A 209 -23.00 12.08 -4.60
CA ASP A 209 -22.89 13.02 -5.72
C ASP A 209 -23.83 14.21 -5.52
N GLY A 210 -23.27 15.43 -5.53
CA GLY A 210 -24.03 16.68 -5.42
C GLY A 210 -24.62 16.96 -4.04
N ALA A 211 -24.20 16.25 -2.98
CA ALA A 211 -24.60 16.54 -1.59
C ALA A 211 -23.38 16.69 -0.67
N GLN A 212 -23.63 17.11 0.57
CA GLN A 212 -22.57 17.22 1.58
C GLN A 212 -22.05 15.83 1.98
N PRO A 213 -20.73 15.69 2.22
CA PRO A 213 -20.16 14.46 2.74
C PRO A 213 -20.73 14.09 4.11
N ILE A 214 -20.98 12.80 4.33
CA ILE A 214 -21.54 12.24 5.56
C ILE A 214 -20.42 11.53 6.30
N PRO A 215 -19.93 12.08 7.43
CA PRO A 215 -18.91 11.41 8.23
C PRO A 215 -19.51 10.15 8.87
N LEU A 216 -18.88 9.00 8.63
CA LEU A 216 -19.26 7.72 9.25
C LEU A 216 -18.32 7.36 10.40
N LEU A 217 -17.03 7.67 10.26
CA LEU A 217 -16.00 7.54 11.30
C LEU A 217 -15.10 8.76 11.25
N VAL A 218 -14.80 9.35 12.41
CA VAL A 218 -13.90 10.50 12.53
C VAL A 218 -12.74 10.11 13.43
N SER A 219 -11.59 9.81 12.82
CA SER A 219 -10.34 9.50 13.52
C SER A 219 -10.49 8.51 14.68
N VAL A 220 -11.22 7.41 14.46
CA VAL A 220 -11.47 6.42 15.52
C VAL A 220 -10.20 5.64 15.84
N PRO A 221 -9.89 5.41 17.12
CA PRO A 221 -8.69 4.69 17.52
C PRO A 221 -8.82 3.19 17.24
N LYS A 222 -7.68 2.50 17.22
CA LYS A 222 -7.55 1.04 17.04
C LYS A 222 -8.58 0.21 17.85
N THR A 223 -8.88 0.61 19.09
CA THR A 223 -9.82 -0.08 19.99
C THR A 223 -11.28 0.01 19.56
N ASP A 224 -11.60 0.97 18.70
CA ASP A 224 -12.96 1.23 18.23
C ASP A 224 -13.18 0.73 16.80
N ILE A 225 -12.11 0.33 16.09
CA ILE A 225 -12.21 -0.32 14.79
C ILE A 225 -12.96 -1.65 14.96
N GLY A 226 -13.99 -1.86 14.14
CA GLY A 226 -14.89 -3.00 14.23
C GLY A 226 -16.16 -2.75 15.06
N LYS A 227 -16.29 -1.61 15.74
CA LYS A 227 -17.56 -1.24 16.39
C LYS A 227 -18.61 -0.86 15.34
N PRO A 228 -19.86 -1.33 15.46
CA PRO A 228 -20.91 -0.97 14.50
C PRO A 228 -21.24 0.53 14.55
N VAL A 229 -21.45 1.13 13.37
CA VAL A 229 -21.90 2.52 13.21
C VAL A 229 -23.12 2.59 12.31
N ASN A 230 -23.87 3.69 12.42
CA ASN A 230 -25.05 3.93 11.59
C ASN A 230 -24.76 5.06 10.61
N ALA A 231 -25.28 4.97 9.39
CA ALA A 231 -25.29 6.04 8.41
C ALA A 231 -26.70 6.61 8.29
N ASP A 232 -26.87 7.92 8.48
CA ASP A 232 -28.13 8.61 8.23
C ASP A 232 -28.20 9.06 6.76
N LEU A 233 -29.12 8.47 5.99
CA LEU A 233 -29.36 8.81 4.59
C LEU A 233 -30.75 9.43 4.38
N THR A 234 -31.41 9.91 5.44
CA THR A 234 -32.79 10.42 5.39
C THR A 234 -32.96 11.61 4.45
N THR A 235 -31.94 12.45 4.31
CA THR A 235 -31.95 13.63 3.43
C THR A 235 -31.19 13.44 2.11
N VAL A 236 -30.61 12.26 1.89
CA VAL A 236 -29.76 11.97 0.73
C VAL A 236 -30.63 11.57 -0.44
N LYS A 237 -30.45 12.21 -1.60
CA LYS A 237 -31.16 11.84 -2.84
C LYS A 237 -30.58 10.54 -3.42
N PRO A 238 -31.41 9.71 -4.11
CA PRO A 238 -30.89 8.57 -4.88
C PRO A 238 -29.84 9.02 -5.91
N GLY A 239 -28.79 8.21 -6.08
CA GLY A 239 -27.65 8.58 -6.93
C GLY A 239 -26.39 7.78 -6.61
N HIS A 240 -25.26 8.17 -7.22
CA HIS A 240 -23.97 7.57 -6.90
C HIS A 240 -23.37 8.18 -5.63
N ALA A 241 -22.53 7.40 -4.95
CA ALA A 241 -21.74 7.84 -3.83
C ALA A 241 -20.35 7.20 -3.85
N THR A 242 -19.38 7.89 -3.28
CA THR A 242 -18.07 7.32 -3.00
C THR A 242 -17.88 7.19 -1.49
N LEU A 243 -17.64 5.97 -1.01
CA LEU A 243 -17.14 5.74 0.33
C LEU A 243 -15.62 5.92 0.32
N ARG A 244 -15.13 6.95 1.00
CA ARG A 244 -13.71 7.24 1.19
C ARG A 244 -13.31 6.83 2.61
N MET A 245 -12.36 5.92 2.72
CA MET A 245 -11.79 5.48 3.99
C MET A 245 -10.32 5.85 4.04
N SER A 246 -9.81 6.22 5.21
CA SER A 246 -8.42 6.56 5.46
C SER A 246 -7.92 5.89 6.73
N LEU A 247 -6.76 5.24 6.65
CA LEU A 247 -6.13 4.52 7.75
C LEU A 247 -4.70 5.01 7.96
N THR A 248 -4.40 5.50 9.15
CA THR A 248 -3.04 5.81 9.58
C THR A 248 -2.60 4.78 10.61
N ILE A 249 -1.46 4.13 10.40
CA ILE A 249 -0.86 3.19 11.35
C ILE A 249 0.44 3.83 11.86
N THR A 250 0.70 3.75 13.14
CA THR A 250 1.99 4.11 13.74
C THR A 250 2.54 2.86 14.40
N THR A 251 3.75 2.43 14.05
CA THR A 251 4.34 1.23 14.65
C THR A 251 4.76 1.51 16.09
N ALA A 252 4.91 0.47 16.91
CA ALA A 252 5.32 0.63 18.31
C ALA A 252 6.74 1.23 18.40
N ALA A 253 6.99 2.01 19.46
CA ALA A 253 8.31 2.54 19.75
C ALA A 253 9.37 1.44 19.92
N ALA A 254 10.61 1.70 19.46
CA ALA A 254 11.75 0.85 19.79
C ALA A 254 12.20 1.14 21.21
N THR A 255 12.14 0.14 22.09
CA THR A 255 12.70 0.25 23.45
C THR A 255 14.04 -0.46 23.55
N ASP A 256 14.94 0.05 24.40
CA ASP A 256 16.14 -0.69 24.81
C ASP A 256 15.80 -1.76 25.85
N ARG A 257 16.83 -2.49 26.31
CA ARG A 257 16.68 -3.48 27.38
C ARG A 257 16.27 -2.87 28.74
N SER A 258 16.43 -1.56 28.92
CA SER A 258 15.98 -0.82 30.10
C SER A 258 14.55 -0.27 29.98
N GLY A 259 13.91 -0.47 28.81
CA GLY A 259 12.57 0.03 28.51
C GLY A 259 12.52 1.46 27.99
N ALA A 260 13.66 2.14 27.82
CA ALA A 260 13.71 3.51 27.30
C ALA A 260 13.54 3.51 25.78
N GLN A 261 12.77 4.48 25.27
CA GLN A 261 12.54 4.64 23.84
C GLN A 261 13.82 5.16 23.15
N ILE A 262 14.35 4.38 22.20
CA ILE A 262 15.58 4.69 21.45
C ILE A 262 15.29 5.26 20.05
N ALA A 263 14.04 5.10 19.58
CA ALA A 263 13.63 5.56 18.26
C ALA A 263 12.23 6.18 18.31
N PRO A 264 12.01 7.38 17.73
CA PRO A 264 10.65 7.88 17.49
C PRO A 264 9.86 6.88 16.63
N GLU A 265 8.56 6.80 16.91
CA GLU A 265 7.64 5.86 16.27
C GLU A 265 7.51 6.16 14.76
N PRO A 266 7.81 5.20 13.88
CA PRO A 266 7.52 5.32 12.47
C PRO A 266 6.00 5.45 12.24
N ARG A 267 5.58 6.52 11.56
CA ARG A 267 4.18 6.71 11.16
C ARG A 267 4.01 6.37 9.68
N SER A 268 3.08 5.47 9.37
CA SER A 268 2.64 5.16 8.01
C SER A 268 1.90 6.35 7.38
N ARG A 269 1.97 6.49 6.05
CA ARG A 269 1.10 7.41 5.32
C ARG A 269 -0.33 6.92 5.45
N PRO A 270 -1.32 7.83 5.45
CA PRO A 270 -2.71 7.44 5.44
C PRO A 270 -3.00 6.61 4.19
N LYS A 271 -3.33 5.33 4.37
CA LYS A 271 -3.81 4.48 3.30
C LYS A 271 -5.25 4.80 3.04
N THR A 272 -5.54 5.19 1.80
CA THR A 272 -6.88 5.60 1.39
C THR A 272 -7.50 4.54 0.50
N SER A 273 -8.69 4.07 0.87
CA SER A 273 -9.52 3.20 0.05
C SER A 273 -10.72 4.00 -0.46
N ARG A 274 -11.05 3.89 -1.75
CA ARG A 274 -12.25 4.49 -2.34
C ARG A 274 -13.12 3.38 -2.93
N CYS A 275 -14.32 3.23 -2.37
CA CYS A 275 -15.29 2.26 -2.82
C CYS A 275 -16.50 3.01 -3.42
N ARG A 276 -16.91 2.68 -4.65
CA ARG A 276 -18.10 3.29 -5.27
C ARG A 276 -19.37 2.55 -4.83
N SER A 277 -20.42 3.30 -4.52
CA SER A 277 -21.72 2.79 -4.10
C SER A 277 -22.83 3.51 -4.85
N ARG A 278 -24.02 2.89 -4.89
CA ARG A 278 -25.22 3.47 -5.50
C ARG A 278 -26.32 3.48 -4.44
N PHE A 279 -26.93 4.63 -4.22
CA PHE A 279 -28.12 4.76 -3.39
C PHE A 279 -29.35 4.37 -4.20
N CYS A 280 -30.01 3.31 -3.76
CA CYS A 280 -31.31 2.93 -4.29
C CYS A 280 -32.44 3.78 -3.67
N PRO A 281 -33.60 3.89 -4.36
CA PRO A 281 -34.79 4.54 -3.80
C PRO A 281 -35.27 3.87 -2.50
N SER A 282 -36.05 4.62 -1.72
CA SER A 282 -36.77 4.09 -0.56
C SER A 282 -37.78 3.01 -1.00
N TRP A 283 -38.09 2.08 -0.09
CA TRP A 283 -39.13 1.08 -0.32
C TRP A 283 -40.47 1.77 -0.64
N GLY A 284 -41.13 1.36 -1.73
CA GLY A 284 -42.46 1.86 -2.14
C GLY A 284 -42.53 2.64 -3.46
N TYR A 285 -41.40 2.93 -4.11
CA TYR A 285 -41.41 3.47 -5.48
C TYR A 285 -41.17 2.36 -6.50
N PRO A 286 -42.03 2.20 -7.53
CA PRO A 286 -41.73 1.27 -8.62
C PRO A 286 -40.45 1.73 -9.32
N PRO A 287 -39.58 0.82 -9.79
CA PRO A 287 -38.46 1.21 -10.63
C PRO A 287 -39.01 1.97 -11.84
N ARG A 288 -38.54 3.20 -12.07
CA ARG A 288 -38.81 3.88 -13.34
C ARG A 288 -38.20 3.00 -14.43
N GLN A 289 -39.05 2.39 -15.25
CA GLN A 289 -38.61 1.74 -16.47
C GLN A 289 -37.77 2.75 -17.26
N ALA A 290 -36.54 2.36 -17.58
CA ALA A 290 -35.70 3.10 -18.50
C ALA A 290 -36.44 3.20 -19.84
N GLY A 291 -36.73 4.44 -20.24
CA GLY A 291 -37.10 4.89 -21.58
C GLY A 291 -37.91 3.94 -22.45
N SER A 292 -39.23 4.12 -22.50
CA SER A 292 -39.97 3.81 -23.71
C SER A 292 -39.44 4.70 -24.84
N THR A 293 -38.62 4.13 -25.71
CA THR A 293 -38.27 4.76 -26.98
C THR A 293 -39.55 4.92 -27.79
N LEU A 294 -40.05 6.16 -27.87
CA LEU A 294 -41.03 6.56 -28.89
C LEU A 294 -40.40 6.26 -30.25
N ALA A 295 -40.89 5.23 -30.94
CA ALA A 295 -40.52 4.94 -32.31
C ALA A 295 -41.04 6.07 -33.23
N PRO A 296 -40.20 6.64 -34.13
CA PRO A 296 -40.69 7.58 -35.13
C PRO A 296 -41.64 6.89 -36.12
N TRP A 297 -42.78 7.52 -36.37
CA TRP A 297 -43.76 7.15 -37.38
C TRP A 297 -43.24 7.48 -38.78
N TRP A 298 -42.40 6.63 -39.38
CA TRP A 298 -42.18 6.58 -40.83
C TRP A 298 -41.15 5.49 -41.20
N ALA A 299 -41.62 4.31 -41.61
CA ALA A 299 -40.92 3.42 -42.54
C ALA A 299 -41.91 2.36 -43.09
N PRO A 300 -42.11 2.24 -44.42
CA PRO A 300 -43.01 1.25 -45.02
C PRO A 300 -42.29 -0.04 -45.46
N GLY A 301 -42.96 -1.19 -45.29
CA GLY A 301 -42.68 -2.49 -45.93
C GLY A 301 -41.50 -3.26 -45.33
N ALA A 302 -41.52 -4.58 -45.09
CA ALA A 302 -42.34 -5.65 -45.63
C ALA A 302 -42.46 -6.81 -44.62
N ARG A 303 -43.45 -7.67 -44.88
CA ARG A 303 -43.99 -8.78 -44.08
C ARG A 303 -43.06 -10.01 -43.96
N PRO A 304 -43.37 -10.96 -43.04
CA PRO A 304 -42.48 -12.02 -42.57
C PRO A 304 -42.65 -13.34 -43.34
N ALA A 305 -41.67 -14.24 -43.26
CA ALA A 305 -41.85 -15.64 -43.65
C ALA A 305 -41.02 -16.62 -42.79
N HIS A 306 -41.77 -17.40 -42.01
CA HIS A 306 -41.62 -18.81 -41.64
C HIS A 306 -40.26 -19.53 -41.66
N SER A 307 -39.94 -20.14 -40.50
CA SER A 307 -39.16 -21.39 -40.40
C SER A 307 -39.90 -22.57 -41.03
N PRO A 308 -39.17 -23.62 -41.47
CA PRO A 308 -39.19 -24.87 -40.70
C PRO A 308 -37.83 -25.61 -40.66
N SER A 309 -37.62 -26.42 -39.60
CA SER A 309 -36.62 -27.51 -39.51
C SER A 309 -37.20 -28.83 -40.09
N PRO A 310 -36.60 -30.04 -39.95
CA PRO A 310 -35.19 -30.50 -39.84
C PRO A 310 -34.89 -31.69 -40.81
N GLY A 311 -33.63 -32.18 -40.90
CA GLY A 311 -33.38 -33.48 -41.54
C GLY A 311 -31.93 -33.93 -41.76
N ARG A 312 -31.45 -34.78 -40.83
CA ARG A 312 -30.56 -35.98 -40.94
C ARG A 312 -29.26 -35.99 -41.75
N ASP A 313 -28.20 -36.37 -41.02
CA ASP A 313 -27.19 -37.42 -41.26
C ASP A 313 -26.61 -37.65 -42.66
N ALA A 314 -25.28 -37.60 -42.78
CA ALA A 314 -24.43 -38.78 -42.62
C ALA A 314 -23.00 -38.55 -43.14
N SER A 315 -22.06 -39.22 -42.47
CA SER A 315 -20.83 -39.82 -43.04
C SER A 315 -19.67 -38.93 -43.52
N GLY A 316 -18.50 -39.15 -42.92
CA GLY A 316 -17.21 -39.03 -43.61
C GLY A 316 -16.14 -38.21 -42.89
N SER A 317 -15.29 -38.86 -42.09
CA SER A 317 -13.91 -38.45 -41.81
C SER A 317 -12.99 -39.49 -42.46
N PRO A 318 -11.79 -39.17 -42.98
CA PRO A 318 -10.66 -38.83 -42.09
C PRO A 318 -9.53 -37.89 -42.62
N LEU A 319 -8.91 -37.15 -41.67
CA LEU A 319 -7.46 -36.85 -41.44
C LEU A 319 -6.53 -36.30 -42.57
N PRO A 320 -5.28 -35.86 -42.27
CA PRO A 320 -4.80 -34.81 -41.35
C PRO A 320 -3.72 -33.92 -42.05
N THR A 321 -3.16 -32.86 -41.41
CA THR A 321 -1.69 -32.60 -41.36
C THR A 321 -1.28 -31.23 -40.77
N ARG A 322 -0.31 -31.33 -39.85
CA ARG A 322 0.92 -30.54 -39.62
C ARG A 322 0.91 -29.03 -39.25
N THR A 323 1.20 -28.80 -37.96
CA THR A 323 2.38 -28.10 -37.36
C THR A 323 3.03 -26.89 -38.04
N THR A 324 3.21 -25.82 -37.24
CA THR A 324 4.45 -25.02 -36.99
C THR A 324 4.16 -24.03 -35.82
N SER A 325 4.72 -24.13 -34.60
CA SER A 325 5.99 -23.53 -34.07
C SER A 325 6.29 -22.11 -34.61
N SER A 326 6.39 -20.99 -33.85
CA SER A 326 7.02 -20.71 -32.55
C SER A 326 6.62 -19.31 -31.97
N PRO A 327 6.92 -18.99 -30.70
CA PRO A 327 6.71 -17.67 -30.01
C PRO A 327 8.00 -16.80 -30.06
N PRO A 328 8.24 -15.72 -29.26
CA PRO A 328 7.39 -14.83 -28.44
C PRO A 328 7.60 -13.32 -28.76
N ARG A 329 6.77 -12.42 -28.21
CA ARG A 329 7.15 -11.00 -28.02
C ARG A 329 6.86 -10.58 -26.58
N GLY A 330 7.93 -10.18 -25.90
CA GLY A 330 7.87 -9.58 -24.57
C GLY A 330 7.21 -8.21 -24.61
N HIS A 331 6.46 -7.91 -23.56
CA HIS A 331 6.05 -6.56 -23.24
C HIS A 331 6.58 -6.18 -21.86
N ARG A 332 7.23 -5.02 -21.85
CA ARG A 332 7.72 -4.27 -20.70
C ARG A 332 6.56 -3.94 -19.76
N ASP A 333 6.68 -4.34 -18.50
CA ASP A 333 5.83 -3.82 -17.43
C ASP A 333 6.40 -2.49 -16.92
N HIS A 334 5.65 -1.42 -17.12
CA HIS A 334 5.78 -0.18 -16.37
C HIS A 334 5.06 -0.32 -15.02
N PRO A 335 5.60 0.23 -13.92
CA PRO A 335 4.97 0.12 -12.61
C PRO A 335 3.74 1.05 -12.55
N HIS A 336 2.55 0.47 -12.57
CA HIS A 336 1.32 1.15 -12.21
C HIS A 336 1.32 1.45 -10.70
N HIS A 337 1.04 2.71 -10.34
CA HIS A 337 0.59 3.09 -9.01
C HIS A 337 -0.62 2.22 -8.62
N LEU A 338 -0.41 1.27 -7.70
CA LEU A 338 -1.47 0.49 -7.06
C LEU A 338 -2.23 1.39 -6.09
N LEU A 339 -3.25 2.09 -6.60
CA LEU A 339 -4.41 2.45 -5.81
C LEU A 339 -5.02 1.13 -5.29
N GLY A 340 -5.05 0.94 -3.97
CA GLY A 340 -5.72 -0.20 -3.35
C GLY A 340 -7.17 -0.26 -3.82
N ARG A 341 -7.45 -1.18 -4.76
CA ARG A 341 -8.82 -1.52 -5.15
C ARG A 341 -9.45 -2.19 -3.94
N CYS A 342 -10.68 -1.80 -3.59
CA CYS A 342 -11.49 -2.56 -2.63
C CYS A 342 -11.46 -4.03 -3.09
N ALA A 343 -10.85 -4.90 -2.30
CA ALA A 343 -10.89 -6.33 -2.57
C ALA A 343 -12.36 -6.75 -2.59
N ALA A 344 -12.72 -7.45 -3.67
CA ALA A 344 -14.07 -7.78 -4.11
C ALA A 344 -14.85 -6.63 -4.76
N ASN A 345 -15.24 -6.89 -6.02
CA ASN A 345 -16.27 -6.20 -6.77
C ASN A 345 -17.41 -5.76 -5.84
N LEU A 346 -17.54 -4.46 -5.58
CA LEU A 346 -18.86 -3.89 -5.44
C LEU A 346 -19.53 -4.20 -6.78
N SER A 347 -20.40 -5.21 -6.81
CA SER A 347 -21.42 -5.22 -7.84
C SER A 347 -22.04 -3.83 -7.79
N GLU A 348 -22.21 -3.21 -8.96
CA GLU A 348 -23.21 -2.16 -9.06
C GLU A 348 -24.46 -2.76 -8.44
N GLY A 349 -24.82 -2.35 -7.23
CA GLY A 349 -25.96 -2.91 -6.53
C GLY A 349 -27.16 -2.68 -7.42
N SER A 350 -27.60 -3.72 -8.13
CA SER A 350 -28.84 -3.67 -8.89
C SER A 350 -29.91 -3.35 -7.88
N CYS A 351 -30.62 -2.24 -8.09
CA CYS A 351 -31.79 -1.92 -7.30
C CYS A 351 -32.87 -2.96 -7.63
N GLY A 352 -32.87 -4.05 -6.86
CA GLY A 352 -33.99 -4.96 -6.70
C GLY A 352 -35.00 -4.40 -5.72
#